data_AF-F4Y2A6-F1
#
_entry.id   AF-F4Y2A6-F1
#
_cell.length_a   1.000
_cell.length_b   1.000
_cell.length_c   1.000
_cell.angle_alpha   90.00
_cell.angle_beta   90.00
_cell.angle_gamma   90.00
#
_symmetry.space_group_name_H-M   'P 1'
#
loop_
_entity.id
_entity.type
_entity.pdbx_description
1 polymer ?
#
loop_
_entity_poly.entity_id
_entity_poly.type
_entity_poly.pdbx_seq_one_letter_code
_entity_poly.pdbx_strand_id
1 'polypeptide(L)'
;MPLLKNYNICILGDREFCSVKLAKYLQSLDVYFCLRLKKNEFIEVKNEIWIQLNNLGLAPGVSFFMQGVKVTKTHGFSSCNVACKWQRKVKGITPKEGWFILTNFDGIELAISAYKKRFDIAVRPRSGFPT
;
A
#
# COMPACT_ATOMS: atom_id res chain seq x y z
N MET A 1 -29.50 6.31 10.30
CA MET A 1 -28.22 7.05 10.27
C MET A 1 -27.73 7.19 8.82
N PRO A 2 -28.01 8.28 8.09
CA PRO A 2 -27.58 8.43 6.70
C PRO A 2 -26.45 9.45 6.50
N LEU A 3 -25.52 9.59 7.46
CA LEU A 3 -24.42 10.57 7.34
C LEU A 3 -23.26 10.12 6.43
N LEU A 4 -23.25 8.88 5.95
CA LEU A 4 -22.12 8.29 5.22
C LEU A 4 -22.40 7.92 3.76
N LYS A 5 -23.47 8.44 3.14
CA LYS A 5 -23.90 8.01 1.80
C LYS A 5 -22.90 8.29 0.66
N ASN A 6 -21.93 9.19 0.85
CA ASN A 6 -20.99 9.61 -0.20
C ASN A 6 -19.51 9.45 0.19
N TYR A 7 -19.18 8.54 1.10
CA TYR A 7 -17.79 8.34 1.53
C TYR A 7 -17.21 7.06 0.95
N ASN A 8 -16.10 7.21 0.23
CA ASN A 8 -15.27 6.08 -0.15
C ASN A 8 -14.47 5.62 1.07
N ILE A 9 -14.78 4.42 1.55
CA ILE A 9 -14.05 3.79 2.65
C ILE A 9 -12.72 3.27 2.09
N CYS A 10 -11.62 3.62 2.74
CA CYS A 10 -10.30 3.10 2.42
C CYS A 10 -9.64 2.52 3.67
N ILE A 11 -9.28 1.25 3.62
CA ILE A 11 -8.66 0.52 4.73
C ILE A 11 -7.13 0.61 4.59
N LEU A 12 -6.48 1.11 5.64
CA LEU A 12 -5.03 1.23 5.70
C LEU A 12 -4.45 0.16 6.64
N GLY A 13 -3.59 -0.71 6.11
CA GLY A 13 -2.91 -1.76 6.88
C GLY A 13 -1.40 -1.62 6.80
N ASP A 14 -0.71 -1.77 7.93
CA ASP A 14 0.76 -1.85 7.96
C ASP A 14 1.25 -3.31 7.82
N ARG A 15 2.57 -3.54 7.96
CA ARG A 15 3.27 -4.81 7.67
C ARG A 15 2.70 -6.05 8.34
N GLU A 16 1.92 -5.92 9.40
CA GLU A 16 1.29 -7.05 10.10
C GLU A 16 0.05 -7.57 9.36
N PHE A 17 -0.54 -6.74 8.50
CA PHE A 17 -1.77 -7.03 7.75
C PHE A 17 -1.50 -7.37 6.27
N CYS A 18 -0.28 -7.86 5.96
CA CYS A 18 0.17 -8.30 4.63
C CYS A 18 -0.52 -9.58 4.12
N SER A 19 -1.81 -9.75 4.33
CA SER A 19 -2.51 -10.97 3.92
C SER A 19 -3.19 -10.77 2.57
N VAL A 20 -2.80 -11.59 1.59
CA VAL A 20 -3.47 -11.70 0.29
C VAL A 20 -4.94 -12.10 0.46
N LYS A 21 -5.25 -12.91 1.49
CA LYS A 21 -6.63 -13.27 1.84
C LYS A 21 -7.43 -12.05 2.30
N LEU A 22 -6.81 -11.15 3.08
CA LEU A 22 -7.44 -9.90 3.50
C LEU A 22 -7.72 -9.01 2.30
N ALA A 23 -6.73 -8.80 1.43
CA ALA A 23 -6.93 -8.02 0.20
C ALA A 23 -8.09 -8.56 -0.65
N LYS A 24 -8.17 -9.89 -0.82
CA LYS A 24 -9.27 -10.55 -1.55
C LYS A 24 -10.62 -10.31 -0.88
N TYR A 25 -10.69 -10.42 0.44
CA TYR A 25 -11.90 -10.14 1.20
C TYR A 25 -12.33 -8.67 1.05
N LEU A 26 -11.41 -7.71 1.17
CA LEU A 26 -11.70 -6.29 1.01
C LEU A 26 -12.17 -5.95 -0.41
N GLN A 27 -11.59 -6.60 -1.42
CA GLN A 27 -12.03 -6.46 -2.81
C GLN A 27 -13.46 -7.00 -3.01
N SER A 28 -13.83 -8.10 -2.36
CA SER A 28 -15.21 -8.63 -2.42
C SER A 28 -16.26 -7.74 -1.75
N LEU A 29 -15.83 -6.84 -0.85
CA LEU A 29 -16.69 -5.87 -0.20
C LEU A 29 -16.79 -4.54 -0.96
N ASP A 30 -16.12 -4.42 -2.11
CA ASP A 30 -16.02 -3.18 -2.90
C ASP A 30 -15.46 -1.99 -2.10
N VAL A 31 -14.45 -2.25 -1.26
CA VAL A 31 -13.80 -1.25 -0.42
C VAL A 31 -12.38 -0.96 -0.93
N TYR A 32 -11.95 0.29 -0.88
CA TYR A 32 -10.57 0.63 -1.20
C TYR A 32 -9.61 0.15 -0.10
N PHE A 33 -8.38 -0.20 -0.47
CA PHE A 33 -7.38 -0.57 0.52
C PHE A 33 -5.96 -0.19 0.12
N CYS A 34 -5.13 0.06 1.14
CA CYS A 34 -3.69 0.20 1.04
C CYS A 34 -3.04 -0.64 2.14
N LEU A 35 -2.53 -1.81 1.78
CA LEU A 35 -1.86 -2.74 2.69
C LEU A 35 -0.36 -2.73 2.41
N ARG A 36 0.47 -2.36 3.38
CA ARG A 36 1.92 -2.35 3.18
C ARG A 36 2.47 -3.76 3.23
N LEU A 37 3.10 -4.18 2.15
CA LEU A 37 3.82 -5.45 2.00
C LEU A 37 5.20 -5.41 2.65
N LYS A 38 5.69 -6.58 3.06
CA LYS A 38 7.09 -6.75 3.48
C LYS A 38 7.99 -6.87 2.24
N LYS A 39 9.23 -6.39 2.33
CA LYS A 39 10.19 -6.43 1.21
C LYS A 39 10.53 -7.84 0.71
N ASN A 40 10.30 -8.86 1.54
CA ASN A 40 10.57 -10.25 1.21
C ASN A 40 9.41 -10.94 0.47
N GLU A 41 8.27 -10.27 0.28
CA GLU A 41 7.16 -10.79 -0.51
C GLU A 41 7.53 -10.88 -1.99
N PHE A 42 6.81 -11.74 -2.72
CA PHE A 42 7.00 -11.99 -4.15
C PHE A 42 5.84 -11.42 -4.95
N ILE A 43 6.15 -10.91 -6.13
CA ILE A 43 5.16 -10.54 -7.13
C ILE A 43 5.43 -11.22 -8.46
N GLU A 44 4.38 -11.50 -9.20
CA GLU A 44 4.46 -11.98 -10.57
C GLU A 44 4.53 -10.78 -11.50
N VAL A 45 5.66 -10.62 -12.20
CA VAL A 45 5.91 -9.50 -13.12
C VAL A 45 5.55 -9.89 -14.56
N LYS A 46 5.70 -11.16 -14.90
CA LYS A 46 5.29 -11.80 -16.15
C LYS A 46 4.83 -13.21 -15.83
N ASN A 47 4.08 -13.84 -16.73
CA ASN A 47 3.52 -15.18 -16.54
C ASN A 47 4.59 -16.15 -16.00
N GLU A 48 4.39 -16.64 -14.78
CA GLU A 48 5.27 -17.54 -14.02
C GLU A 48 6.65 -16.98 -13.59
N ILE A 49 6.93 -15.70 -13.88
CA ILE A 49 8.15 -15.01 -13.45
C ILE A 49 7.86 -14.25 -12.16
N TRP A 50 8.32 -14.83 -11.05
CA TRP A 50 8.20 -14.28 -9.71
C TRP A 50 9.47 -13.54 -9.31
N ILE A 51 9.32 -12.28 -8.90
CA ILE A 51 10.42 -11.44 -8.41
C ILE A 51 10.09 -11.00 -6.98
N GLN A 52 11.09 -11.05 -6.11
CA GLN A 52 10.97 -10.53 -4.75
C GLN A 52 10.93 -9.00 -4.77
N LEU A 53 10.09 -8.38 -3.95
CA LEU A 53 9.93 -6.91 -3.93
C LEU A 53 11.26 -6.17 -3.69
N ASN A 54 12.13 -6.73 -2.86
CA ASN A 54 13.47 -6.19 -2.61
C ASN A 54 14.36 -6.12 -3.87
N ASN A 55 14.08 -6.96 -4.87
CA ASN A 55 14.86 -7.06 -6.10
C ASN A 55 14.27 -6.22 -7.25
N LEU A 56 13.21 -5.44 -7.00
CA LEU A 56 12.60 -4.56 -8.02
C LEU A 56 13.41 -3.28 -8.28
N GLY A 57 14.57 -3.12 -7.66
CA GLY A 57 15.41 -1.92 -7.83
C GLY A 57 14.83 -0.66 -7.16
N LEU A 58 13.95 -0.81 -6.18
CA LEU A 58 13.47 0.33 -5.41
C LEU A 58 14.65 0.92 -4.61
N ALA A 59 14.97 2.19 -4.88
CA ALA A 59 16.06 2.92 -4.25
C ALA A 59 15.58 4.30 -3.75
N PRO A 60 16.28 4.95 -2.80
CA PRO A 60 15.88 6.26 -2.28
C PRO A 60 15.64 7.29 -3.40
N GLY A 61 14.44 7.88 -3.43
CA GLY A 61 14.02 8.84 -4.46
C GLY A 61 13.24 8.22 -5.62
N VAL A 62 13.17 6.89 -5.71
CA VAL A 62 12.44 6.17 -6.74
C VAL A 62 11.02 5.85 -6.27
N SER A 63 10.06 6.00 -7.18
CA SER A 63 8.70 5.51 -7.03
C SER A 63 8.18 4.97 -8.34
N PHE A 64 7.48 3.84 -8.31
CA PHE A 64 6.88 3.23 -9.50
C PHE A 64 5.61 2.48 -9.12
N PHE A 65 4.80 2.19 -10.13
CA PHE A 65 3.50 1.58 -9.99
C PHE A 65 3.40 0.37 -10.89
N MET A 66 2.90 -0.74 -10.34
CA MET A 66 2.67 -1.96 -11.08
C MET A 66 1.19 -2.27 -11.02
N GLN A 67 0.54 -2.29 -12.18
CA GLN A 67 -0.86 -2.63 -12.29
C GLN A 67 -1.03 -4.10 -12.57
N GLY A 68 -2.07 -4.69 -11.99
CA GLY A 68 -2.51 -6.03 -12.30
C GLY A 68 -1.50 -7.15 -11.97
N VAL A 69 -0.65 -6.95 -10.96
CA VAL A 69 0.32 -7.96 -10.51
C VAL A 69 -0.32 -8.96 -9.55
N LYS A 70 0.10 -10.21 -9.61
CA LYS A 70 -0.24 -11.20 -8.57
C LYS A 70 0.77 -11.12 -7.44
N VAL A 71 0.30 -11.10 -6.20
CA VAL A 71 1.16 -11.05 -5.01
C VAL A 71 1.14 -12.40 -4.32
N THR A 72 2.31 -12.99 -4.12
CA THR A 72 2.58 -14.36 -3.63
C THR A 72 2.05 -15.48 -4.52
N LYS A 73 2.63 -16.68 -4.39
CA LYS A 73 2.26 -17.90 -5.13
C LYS A 73 0.90 -18.50 -4.71
N THR A 74 0.09 -17.79 -3.95
CA THR A 74 -1.17 -18.34 -3.44
C THR A 74 -2.19 -18.40 -4.57
N HIS A 75 -2.60 -19.62 -4.95
CA HIS A 75 -3.59 -19.85 -6.00
C HIS A 75 -4.89 -19.08 -5.73
N GLY A 76 -5.37 -18.34 -6.74
CA GLY A 76 -6.70 -17.71 -6.73
C GLY A 76 -6.74 -16.25 -6.28
N PHE A 77 -5.63 -15.52 -6.33
CA PHE A 77 -5.64 -14.06 -6.19
C PHE A 77 -5.86 -13.36 -7.54
N SER A 78 -6.86 -12.48 -7.56
CA SER A 78 -7.10 -11.50 -8.62
C SER A 78 -5.94 -10.51 -8.68
N SER A 79 -5.57 -10.13 -9.91
CA SER A 79 -4.56 -9.12 -10.18
C SER A 79 -4.83 -7.84 -9.37
N CYS A 80 -3.86 -7.39 -8.57
CA CYS A 80 -3.94 -6.15 -7.79
C CYS A 80 -2.81 -5.21 -8.15
N ASN A 81 -2.93 -3.96 -7.71
CA ASN A 81 -1.92 -2.95 -7.99
C ASN A 81 -0.94 -2.85 -6.83
N VAL A 82 0.33 -2.56 -7.14
CA VAL A 82 1.38 -2.36 -6.15
C VAL A 82 2.04 -1.01 -6.39
N ALA A 83 1.92 -0.12 -5.40
CA ALA A 83 2.60 1.16 -5.36
C ALA A 83 3.91 1.05 -4.56
N CYS A 84 5.01 1.40 -5.20
CA CYS A 84 6.34 1.39 -4.62
C CYS A 84 6.84 2.82 -4.43
N LYS A 85 7.31 3.17 -3.23
CA LYS A 85 7.88 4.50 -2.95
C LYS A 85 9.02 4.39 -1.95
N TRP A 86 10.19 4.91 -2.30
CA TRP A 86 11.23 5.18 -1.32
C TRP A 86 11.50 6.69 -1.26
N GLN A 87 11.26 7.29 -0.11
CA GLN A 87 11.52 8.71 0.06
C GLN A 87 13.02 9.00 -0.14
N ARG A 88 13.32 10.06 -0.89
CA ARG A 88 14.69 10.53 -1.14
C ARG A 88 15.42 10.84 0.16
N LYS A 89 16.75 10.73 0.12
CA LYS A 89 17.62 11.19 1.21
C LYS A 89 17.45 12.69 1.40
N VAL A 90 17.17 13.14 2.62
CA VAL A 90 17.06 14.56 2.97
C VAL A 90 17.98 14.83 4.14
N LYS A 91 18.87 15.83 4.01
CA LYS A 91 19.81 16.25 5.06
C LYS A 91 20.60 15.10 5.70
N GLY A 92 21.10 14.17 4.88
CA GLY A 92 21.87 13.02 5.38
C GLY A 92 21.03 11.84 5.88
N ILE A 93 19.73 12.02 6.13
CA ILE A 93 18.83 11.00 6.67
C ILE A 93 18.14 10.27 5.51
N THR A 94 18.37 8.96 5.42
CA THR A 94 17.67 8.08 4.48
C THR A 94 16.66 7.24 5.25
N PRO A 95 15.39 7.15 4.80
CA PRO A 95 14.46 6.19 5.36
C PRO A 95 15.03 4.78 5.25
N LYS A 96 15.00 4.01 6.33
CA LYS A 96 15.61 2.66 6.39
C LYS A 96 15.05 1.71 5.34
N GLU A 97 13.80 1.89 4.93
CA GLU A 97 13.12 1.00 4.00
C GLU A 97 12.12 1.75 3.10
N GLY A 98 12.01 1.28 1.86
CA GLY A 98 10.94 1.66 0.95
C GLY A 98 9.57 1.15 1.40
N TRP A 99 8.53 1.74 0.83
CA TRP A 99 7.15 1.31 0.96
C TRP A 99 6.76 0.52 -0.27
N PHE A 100 6.21 -0.67 -0.04
CA PHE A 100 5.54 -1.48 -1.04
C PHE A 100 4.09 -1.60 -0.59
N ILE A 101 3.15 -1.09 -1.36
CA ILE A 101 1.75 -0.94 -0.94
C ILE A 101 0.88 -1.69 -1.93
N LEU A 102 0.23 -2.75 -1.46
CA LEU A 102 -0.81 -3.46 -2.19
C LEU A 102 -2.11 -2.66 -2.15
N THR A 103 -2.72 -2.43 -3.30
CA THR A 103 -3.89 -1.57 -3.42
C THR A 103 -4.75 -1.92 -4.62
N ASN A 104 -6.02 -1.49 -4.57
CA ASN A 104 -6.94 -1.45 -5.70
C ASN A 104 -7.16 -0.02 -6.25
N PHE A 105 -6.37 0.97 -5.84
CA PHE A 105 -6.33 2.26 -6.53
C PHE A 105 -5.66 2.13 -7.90
N ASP A 106 -6.07 2.95 -8.86
CA ASP A 106 -5.49 2.95 -10.22
C ASP A 106 -4.25 3.83 -10.38
N GLY A 107 -3.91 4.61 -9.35
CA GLY A 107 -2.84 5.61 -9.40
C GLY A 107 -1.89 5.57 -8.20
N ILE A 108 -0.60 5.72 -8.49
CA ILE A 108 0.47 5.75 -7.48
C ILE A 108 0.32 6.90 -6.48
N GLU A 109 -0.09 8.08 -6.96
CA GLU A 109 -0.24 9.26 -6.12
C GLU A 109 -1.37 9.10 -5.11
N LEU A 110 -2.52 8.56 -5.56
CA LEU A 110 -3.66 8.25 -4.71
C LEU A 110 -3.29 7.20 -3.66
N ALA A 111 -2.66 6.10 -4.07
CA ALA A 111 -2.24 5.03 -3.16
C ALA A 111 -1.25 5.54 -2.09
N ILE A 112 -0.24 6.30 -2.49
CA ILE A 112 0.74 6.89 -1.57
C ILE A 112 0.08 7.92 -0.66
N SER A 113 -0.76 8.80 -1.19
CA SER A 113 -1.44 9.85 -0.43
C SER A 113 -2.37 9.24 0.62
N ALA A 114 -3.17 8.23 0.24
CA ALA A 114 -4.02 7.48 1.15
C ALA A 114 -3.19 6.78 2.23
N TYR A 115 -2.12 6.08 1.85
CA TYR A 115 -1.28 5.35 2.82
C TYR A 115 -0.55 6.28 3.81
N LYS A 116 -0.16 7.49 3.39
CA LYS A 116 0.45 8.49 4.28
C LYS A 116 -0.47 8.85 5.46
N LYS A 117 -1.79 8.85 5.28
CA LYS A 117 -2.76 9.16 6.33
C LYS A 117 -2.74 8.17 7.50
N ARG A 118 -2.07 7.01 7.38
CA ARG A 118 -1.90 6.08 8.52
C ARG A 118 -1.20 6.72 9.71
N PHE A 119 -0.33 7.72 9.48
CA PHE A 119 0.34 8.43 10.57
C PHE A 119 -0.64 9.29 11.37
N ASP A 120 -1.78 9.68 10.78
CA ASP A 120 -2.84 10.43 11.46
C ASP A 120 -3.59 9.56 12.48
N ILE A 121 -3.47 8.22 12.41
CA ILE A 121 -4.02 7.29 13.41
C ILE A 121 -3.10 7.21 14.64
N ALA A 122 -1.79 7.34 14.44
CA ALA A 122 -0.80 7.33 15.53
C ALA A 122 -0.65 8.70 16.21
N VAL A 123 -0.98 9.79 15.50
CA VAL A 123 -1.09 11.13 16.05
C VAL A 123 -2.54 11.36 16.43
N ARG A 124 -2.93 11.04 17.67
CA ARG A 124 -4.11 11.72 18.24
C ARG A 124 -3.87 13.22 18.04
N PRO A 125 -4.79 13.97 17.41
CA PRO A 125 -4.66 15.42 17.42
C PRO A 125 -4.55 15.84 18.89
N ARG A 126 -3.45 16.51 19.25
CA ARG A 126 -3.44 17.26 20.51
C ARG A 126 -4.55 18.28 20.32
N SER A 127 -5.64 18.08 21.05
CA SER A 127 -6.77 18.97 21.11
C SER A 127 -6.30 20.34 21.56
N GLY A 128 -6.00 21.21 20.60
CA GLY A 128 -5.97 22.65 20.77
C GLY A 128 -7.30 23.17 20.26
N PHE A 129 -8.34 23.09 21.10
CA PHE A 129 -9.49 23.97 20.94
C PHE A 129 -9.07 25.34 21.49
N PRO A 130 -9.06 26.43 20.70
CA PRO A 130 -9.02 27.75 21.28
C PRO A 130 -10.41 28.02 21.90
N THR A 131 -10.45 28.22 23.22
CA THR A 131 -11.51 28.95 23.90
C THR A 131 -11.38 30.43 23.61
#